data_AF-A0A8T6VSB2-F1
#
_entry.id   AF-A0A8T6VSB2-F1
#
_cell.length_a   1.000
_cell.length_b   1.000
_cell.length_c   1.000
_cell.angle_alpha   90.00
_cell.angle_beta   90.00
_cell.angle_gamma   90.00
#
_symmetry.space_group_name_H-M   'P 1'
#
loop_
_entity.id
_entity.type
_entity.pdbx_description
1 polymer ?
#
loop_
_entity_poly.entity_id
_entity_poly.type
_entity_poly.pdbx_seq_one_letter_code
_entity_poly.pdbx_strand_id
1 'polypeptide(L)'
;MLGERVKSMGFTHAVDRFRSFLWQEFSFITGNYRILVLSWMIMDIAMEMPIPNFQYYVEALGGPPVALGLIGLGNFFAMALVAFPGGYLADKYGRRWLISTMTFAMALSFLFFALAPSWHFVLLGSVVSSLCL
;
A
#
# COMPACT_ATOMS: atom_id res chain seq x y z
N MET A 1 -25.51 -46.49 4.07
CA MET A 1 -24.56 -46.33 2.94
C MET A 1 -25.01 -45.37 1.83
N LEU A 2 -26.31 -45.17 1.56
CA LEU A 2 -26.77 -44.21 0.52
C LEU A 2 -26.80 -42.74 0.99
N GLY A 3 -27.10 -42.47 2.27
CA GLY A 3 -27.19 -41.10 2.81
C GLY A 3 -25.86 -40.33 2.85
N GLU A 4 -24.74 -41.01 3.04
CA GLU A 4 -23.41 -40.38 3.04
C GLU A 4 -22.96 -39.97 1.63
N ARG A 5 -23.32 -40.75 0.59
CA ARG A 5 -23.04 -40.40 -0.81
C ARG A 5 -23.85 -39.19 -1.30
N VAL A 6 -25.07 -39.00 -0.82
CA VAL A 6 -25.90 -37.83 -1.19
C VAL A 6 -25.37 -36.56 -0.51
N LYS A 7 -24.91 -36.66 0.74
CA LYS A 7 -24.29 -35.53 1.47
C LYS A 7 -22.94 -35.13 0.88
N SER A 8 -22.11 -36.10 0.48
CA SER A 8 -20.83 -35.80 -0.19
C SER A 8 -21.02 -35.15 -1.56
N MET A 9 -22.05 -35.57 -2.31
CA MET A 9 -22.39 -35.04 -3.64
C MET A 9 -22.95 -33.61 -3.59
N GLY A 10 -23.71 -33.26 -2.55
CA GLY A 10 -24.16 -31.89 -2.31
C GLY A 10 -23.02 -30.94 -1.90
N PHE A 11 -22.04 -31.45 -1.15
CA PHE A 11 -20.86 -30.68 -0.74
C PHE A 11 -19.92 -30.37 -1.92
N THR A 12 -19.61 -31.34 -2.77
CA THR A 12 -18.83 -31.08 -4.00
C THR A 12 -19.52 -30.10 -4.93
N HIS A 13 -20.84 -30.22 -5.11
CA HIS A 13 -21.61 -29.26 -5.94
C HIS A 13 -21.57 -27.83 -5.38
N ALA A 14 -21.63 -27.67 -4.06
CA ALA A 14 -21.52 -26.36 -3.43
C ALA A 14 -20.13 -25.75 -3.60
N VAL A 15 -19.07 -26.57 -3.46
CA VAL A 15 -17.68 -26.17 -3.68
C VAL A 15 -17.44 -25.79 -5.15
N ASP A 16 -17.93 -26.58 -6.10
CA ASP A 16 -17.77 -26.30 -7.54
C ASP A 16 -18.54 -25.04 -7.96
N ARG A 17 -19.74 -24.81 -7.39
CA ARG A 17 -20.52 -23.59 -7.61
C ARG A 17 -19.86 -22.35 -7.01
N PHE A 18 -19.30 -22.48 -5.81
CA PHE A 18 -18.55 -21.40 -5.18
C PHE A 18 -17.27 -21.08 -5.96
N ARG A 19 -16.55 -22.12 -6.40
CA ARG A 19 -15.38 -22.00 -7.24
C ARG A 19 -15.71 -21.33 -8.57
N SER A 20 -16.76 -21.77 -9.29
CA SER A 20 -17.15 -21.18 -10.57
C SER A 20 -17.60 -19.74 -10.43
N PHE A 21 -18.34 -19.41 -9.36
CA PHE A 21 -18.69 -18.04 -9.01
C PHE A 21 -17.43 -17.19 -8.82
N LEU A 22 -16.46 -17.63 -8.02
CA LEU A 22 -15.19 -16.92 -7.85
C LEU A 22 -14.43 -16.75 -9.17
N TRP A 23 -14.36 -17.79 -10.01
CA TRP A 23 -13.69 -17.66 -11.32
C TRP A 23 -14.40 -16.67 -12.24
N GLN A 24 -15.73 -16.58 -12.19
CA GLN A 24 -16.50 -15.59 -12.94
C GLN A 24 -16.19 -14.18 -12.44
N GLU A 25 -16.28 -13.96 -11.13
CA GLU A 25 -16.04 -12.68 -10.48
C GLU A 25 -14.59 -12.22 -10.59
N PHE A 26 -13.60 -13.12 -10.61
CA PHE A 26 -12.17 -12.76 -10.70
C PHE A 26 -11.60 -12.88 -12.12
N SER A 27 -12.39 -13.30 -13.11
CA SER A 27 -11.94 -13.41 -14.51
C SER A 27 -11.52 -12.06 -15.13
N PHE A 28 -12.01 -10.93 -14.60
CA PHE A 28 -11.60 -9.59 -15.05
C PHE A 28 -10.17 -9.25 -14.65
N ILE A 29 -9.62 -9.91 -13.61
CA ILE A 29 -8.26 -9.70 -13.17
C ILE A 29 -7.31 -10.49 -14.08
N THR A 30 -7.11 -9.99 -15.30
CA THR A 30 -6.18 -10.56 -16.28
C THR A 30 -5.19 -9.50 -16.80
N GLY A 31 -4.07 -9.96 -17.39
CA GLY A 31 -3.03 -9.08 -17.94
C GLY A 31 -2.38 -8.14 -16.91
N ASN A 32 -2.23 -6.85 -17.29
CA ASN A 32 -1.55 -5.81 -16.50
C ASN A 32 -2.25 -5.49 -15.17
N TYR A 33 -3.58 -5.67 -15.11
CA TYR A 33 -4.34 -5.40 -13.89
C TYR A 33 -3.96 -6.35 -12.75
N ARG A 34 -3.62 -7.62 -13.05
CA ARG A 34 -3.06 -8.55 -12.05
C ARG A 34 -1.77 -8.03 -11.43
N ILE A 35 -0.87 -7.52 -12.26
CA ILE A 35 0.43 -7.00 -11.81
C ILE A 35 0.19 -5.82 -10.88
N LEU A 36 -0.70 -4.90 -11.27
CA LEU A 36 -1.07 -3.76 -10.43
C LEU A 36 -1.65 -4.22 -9.07
N VAL A 37 -2.64 -5.11 -9.07
CA VAL A 37 -3.25 -5.60 -7.82
C VAL A 37 -2.21 -6.27 -6.92
N LEU A 38 -1.38 -7.16 -7.47
CA LEU A 38 -0.33 -7.84 -6.70
C LEU A 38 0.70 -6.86 -6.14
N SER A 39 1.16 -5.90 -6.94
CA SER A 39 2.08 -4.86 -6.48
C SER A 39 1.47 -4.03 -5.35
N TRP A 40 0.21 -3.63 -5.48
CA TRP A 40 -0.49 -2.88 -4.44
C TRP A 40 -0.67 -3.70 -3.16
N MET A 41 -1.02 -4.98 -3.24
CA MET A 41 -1.11 -5.84 -2.06
C MET A 41 0.23 -5.94 -1.31
N ILE A 42 1.34 -6.07 -2.04
CA ILE A 42 2.68 -6.13 -1.44
C ILE A 42 3.02 -4.80 -0.75
N MET A 43 2.72 -3.68 -1.40
CA MET A 43 2.97 -2.36 -0.82
C MET A 43 2.11 -2.12 0.42
N ASP A 44 0.83 -2.50 0.38
CA ASP A 44 -0.11 -2.30 1.49
C ASP A 44 0.37 -3.02 2.75
N ILE A 45 0.77 -4.29 2.63
CA ILE A 45 1.35 -5.07 3.74
C ILE A 45 2.63 -4.40 4.28
N ALA A 46 3.51 -3.94 3.40
CA ALA A 46 4.75 -3.29 3.79
C ALA A 46 4.52 -1.96 4.52
N MET A 47 3.48 -1.22 4.12
CA MET A 47 3.09 0.07 4.71
C MET A 47 2.41 -0.09 6.06
N GLU A 48 1.54 -1.09 6.21
CA GLU A 48 0.75 -1.31 7.44
C GLU A 48 1.58 -1.91 8.58
N MET A 49 2.62 -2.69 8.26
CA MET A 49 3.49 -3.35 9.25
C MET A 49 4.17 -2.38 10.26
N PRO A 50 4.76 -1.24 9.83
CA PRO A 50 5.42 -0.29 10.74
C PRO A 50 4.47 0.67 11.47
N ILE A 51 3.22 0.86 11.03
CA ILE A 51 2.27 1.84 11.60
C ILE A 51 2.15 1.76 13.13
N PRO A 52 1.91 0.58 13.75
CA PRO A 52 1.77 0.49 15.20
C PRO A 52 3.07 0.78 15.96
N ASN A 53 4.22 0.55 15.33
CA ASN A 53 5.54 0.76 15.94
C ASN A 53 6.06 2.19 15.72
N PHE A 54 5.41 2.98 14.87
CA PHE A 54 5.86 4.31 14.48
C PHE A 54 5.99 5.27 15.67
N GLN A 55 5.03 5.22 16.60
CA GLN A 55 5.06 6.05 17.80
C GLN A 55 6.28 5.75 18.68
N TYR A 56 6.54 4.46 18.94
CA TYR A 56 7.70 4.02 19.72
C TYR A 56 9.03 4.38 19.05
N TYR A 57 9.07 4.32 17.73
CA TYR A 57 10.25 4.68 16.94
C TYR A 57 10.59 6.17 17.07
N VAL A 58 9.59 7.07 17.00
CA VAL A 58 9.79 8.51 17.20
C VAL A 58 10.18 8.84 18.64
N GLU A 59 9.60 8.14 19.62
CA GLU A 59 9.96 8.30 21.04
C GLU A 59 11.41 7.85 21.32
N ALA A 60 11.84 6.72 20.76
CA ALA A 60 13.21 6.23 20.87
C ALA A 60 14.26 7.18 20.27
N LEU A 61 13.87 7.97 19.26
CA LEU A 61 14.70 9.03 18.66
C LEU A 61 14.68 10.35 19.44
N GLY A 62 14.04 10.39 20.61
CA GLY A 62 13.91 11.57 21.45
C GLY A 62 12.91 12.61 20.95
N GLY A 63 11.95 12.20 20.11
CA GLY A 63 10.90 13.08 19.58
C GLY A 63 9.85 13.42 20.64
N PRO A 64 9.52 14.71 20.86
CA PRO A 64 8.40 15.07 21.73
C PRO A 64 7.06 14.63 21.10
N PRO A 65 5.96 14.51 21.88
CA PRO A 65 4.64 14.15 21.35
C PRO A 65 4.15 15.05 20.20
N VAL A 66 4.58 16.32 20.20
CA VAL A 66 4.29 17.29 19.14
C VAL A 66 4.92 16.91 17.81
N ALA A 67 6.04 16.18 17.80
CA ALA A 67 6.71 15.74 16.58
C ALA A 67 5.82 14.80 15.75
N LEU A 68 5.04 13.91 16.38
CA LEU A 68 4.10 13.04 15.68
C LEU A 68 3.02 13.86 14.94
N GLY A 69 2.50 14.91 15.59
CA GLY A 69 1.54 15.83 14.98
C GLY A 69 2.15 16.60 13.80
N LEU A 70 3.39 17.06 13.92
CA LEU A 70 4.10 17.75 12.84
C LEU A 70 4.38 16.84 11.65
N ILE A 71 4.79 15.59 11.91
CA ILE A 71 5.01 14.58 10.86
C ILE A 71 3.69 14.29 10.13
N GLY A 72 2.59 14.05 10.87
CA GLY A 72 1.28 13.84 10.28
C GLY A 72 0.81 15.01 9.42
N LEU A 73 0.97 16.25 9.92
CA LEU A 73 0.63 17.46 9.18
C LEU A 73 1.48 17.60 7.91
N GLY A 74 2.79 17.36 8.01
CA GLY A 74 3.69 17.38 6.86
C GLY A 74 3.30 16.36 5.78
N ASN A 75 2.93 15.15 6.21
CA ASN A 75 2.44 14.09 5.31
C ASN A 75 1.16 14.52 4.57
N PHE A 76 0.15 15.03 5.29
CA PHE A 76 -1.09 15.50 4.66
C PHE A 76 -0.87 16.68 3.72
N PHE A 77 -0.01 17.62 4.10
CA PHE A 77 0.29 18.77 3.28
C PHE A 77 1.03 18.40 1.99
N ALA A 78 2.01 17.51 2.09
CA ALA A 78 2.74 16.96 0.93
C ALA A 78 1.80 16.20 -0.02
N MET A 79 0.93 15.34 0.52
CA MET A 79 -0.11 14.66 -0.26
C MET A 79 -1.02 15.64 -0.99
N ALA A 80 -1.50 16.68 -0.30
CA ALA A 80 -2.37 17.69 -0.89
C ALA A 80 -1.67 18.46 -2.03
N LEU A 81 -0.38 18.77 -1.86
CA LEU A 81 0.42 19.44 -2.88
C LEU A 81 0.64 18.58 -4.12
N VAL A 82 0.81 17.26 -3.97
CA VAL A 82 1.08 16.35 -5.09
C VAL A 82 -0.19 15.86 -5.77
N ALA A 83 -1.32 15.77 -5.08
CA ALA A 83 -2.58 15.29 -5.65
C ALA A 83 -2.97 16.04 -6.94
N PHE A 84 -2.82 17.38 -6.94
CA PHE A 84 -3.19 18.23 -8.07
C PHE A 84 -2.25 18.08 -9.30
N PRO A 85 -0.92 18.28 -9.18
CA PRO A 85 0.00 18.10 -10.29
C PRO A 85 0.20 16.63 -10.66
N GLY A 86 0.15 15.70 -9.70
CA GLY A 86 0.32 14.27 -9.92
C GLY A 86 -0.75 13.69 -10.82
N GLY A 87 -2.01 14.08 -10.63
CA GLY A 87 -3.10 13.73 -11.54
C GLY A 87 -2.88 14.25 -12.95
N TYR A 88 -2.51 15.52 -13.10
CA TYR A 88 -2.22 16.13 -14.40
C TYR A 88 -1.02 15.47 -15.11
N LEU A 89 0.05 15.18 -14.37
CA LEU A 89 1.24 14.49 -14.88
C LEU A 89 0.91 13.06 -15.35
N ALA A 90 0.06 12.34 -14.61
CA ALA A 90 -0.36 10.98 -14.95
C ALA A 90 -1.13 10.94 -16.28
N ASP A 91 -1.99 11.93 -16.50
CA ASP A 91 -2.82 12.01 -17.70
C ASP A 91 -2.02 12.48 -18.93
N LYS A 92 -1.03 13.38 -18.74
CA LYS A 92 -0.22 13.93 -19.84
C LYS A 92 0.94 13.04 -20.29
N TYR A 93 1.69 12.46 -19.35
CA TYR A 93 2.93 11.72 -19.64
C TYR A 93 2.75 10.20 -19.62
N GLY A 94 1.56 9.74 -19.27
CA GLY A 94 1.22 8.33 -19.23
C GLY A 94 1.41 7.73 -17.84
N ARG A 95 0.33 7.11 -17.34
CA ARG A 95 0.22 6.55 -16.00
C ARG A 95 1.29 5.51 -15.65
N ARG A 96 1.75 4.69 -16.61
CA ARG A 96 2.68 3.58 -16.34
C ARG A 96 4.07 4.04 -15.91
N TRP A 97 4.63 5.05 -16.56
CA TRP A 97 5.97 5.55 -16.24
C TRP A 97 5.97 6.33 -14.92
N LEU A 98 4.93 7.13 -14.70
CA LEU A 98 4.77 7.89 -13.47
C LEU A 98 4.67 6.97 -12.24
N ILE A 99 3.78 5.97 -12.26
CA ILE A 99 3.64 5.03 -11.14
C ILE A 99 4.97 4.35 -10.86
N SER A 100 5.67 3.83 -11.88
CA SER A 100 6.93 3.12 -11.65
C SER A 100 8.00 4.00 -11.01
N THR A 101 8.20 5.23 -11.51
CA THR A 101 9.24 6.13 -11.00
C THR A 101 8.94 6.63 -9.60
N MET A 102 7.68 6.98 -9.33
CA MET A 102 7.22 7.43 -8.01
C MET A 102 7.31 6.31 -6.98
N THR A 103 6.93 5.07 -7.32
CA THR A 103 7.07 3.92 -6.41
C THR A 103 8.54 3.62 -6.06
N PHE A 104 9.47 3.73 -7.02
CA PHE A 104 10.90 3.60 -6.71
C PHE A 104 11.42 4.74 -5.84
N ALA A 105 10.99 5.98 -6.09
CA ALA A 105 11.35 7.13 -5.26
C ALA A 105 10.82 6.98 -3.82
N MET A 106 9.60 6.46 -3.66
CA MET A 106 9.04 6.09 -2.36
C MET A 106 9.88 5.01 -1.68
N ALA A 107 10.29 3.95 -2.40
CA ALA A 107 11.15 2.90 -1.86
C ALA A 107 12.48 3.47 -1.33
N LEU A 108 13.09 4.41 -2.07
CA LEU A 108 14.29 5.14 -1.64
C LEU A 108 14.05 5.97 -0.37
N SER A 109 12.86 6.53 -0.20
CA SER A 109 12.54 7.32 0.99
C SER A 109 12.61 6.51 2.29
N PHE A 110 12.32 5.20 2.24
CA PHE A 110 12.45 4.30 3.38
C PHE A 110 13.90 4.15 3.89
N LEU A 111 14.91 4.39 3.03
CA LEU A 111 16.30 4.41 3.48
C LEU A 111 16.58 5.55 4.46
N PHE A 112 15.86 6.68 4.36
CA PHE A 112 16.00 7.77 5.33
C PHE A 112 15.48 7.36 6.72
N PHE A 113 14.44 6.53 6.78
CA PHE A 113 13.99 5.96 8.05
C PHE A 113 14.99 4.93 8.59
N ALA A 114 15.56 4.08 7.74
CA ALA A 114 16.55 3.08 8.18
C ALA A 114 17.83 3.70 8.77
N LEU A 115 18.26 4.85 8.25
CA LEU A 115 19.50 5.52 8.63
C LEU A 115 19.30 6.69 9.60
N ALA A 116 18.08 6.96 10.08
CA ALA A 116 17.76 8.17 10.82
C ALA A 116 18.48 8.23 12.19
N PRO A 117 19.36 9.24 12.43
CA PRO A 117 19.95 9.48 13.74
C PRO A 117 19.07 10.38 14.63
N SER A 118 18.05 11.04 14.07
CA SER A 118 17.12 11.92 14.82
C SER A 118 15.72 11.95 14.19
N TRP A 119 14.72 12.37 14.97
CA TRP A 119 13.32 12.44 14.53
C TRP A 119 13.07 13.41 13.34
N HIS A 120 13.97 14.37 13.10
CA HIS A 120 13.88 15.26 11.94
C HIS A 120 14.07 14.52 10.60
N PHE A 121 14.89 13.47 10.58
CA PHE A 121 15.05 12.63 9.39
C PHE A 121 13.79 11.81 9.10
N VAL A 122 13.04 11.44 10.14
CA VAL A 122 11.74 10.77 10.02
C VAL A 122 10.72 11.72 9.38
N LEU A 123 10.72 12.99 9.77
CA LEU A 123 9.89 14.02 9.14
C LEU A 123 10.24 14.19 7.66
N LEU A 124 11.52 14.37 7.33
CA LEU A 124 11.97 14.47 5.94
C LEU A 124 11.61 13.22 5.12
N GLY A 125 11.88 12.03 5.65
CA GLY A 125 11.53 10.77 5.02
C GLY A 125 10.02 10.64 4.79
N SER A 126 9.20 11.04 5.76
CA SER A 126 7.74 11.03 5.62
C SER A 126 7.28 11.94 4.49
N VAL A 127 7.75 13.19 4.46
CA VAL A 127 7.37 14.17 3.44
C VAL A 127 7.79 13.68 2.05
N VAL A 128 9.01 13.18 1.89
CA VAL A 128 9.49 12.65 0.61
C VAL A 128 8.65 11.43 0.16
N SER A 129 8.32 10.53 1.09
CA SER A 129 7.44 9.38 0.83
C SER A 129 6.05 9.85 0.37
N SER A 130 5.44 10.80 1.09
CA SER A 130 4.13 11.38 0.76
C SER A 130 4.10 12.10 -0.58
N LEU A 131 5.23 12.68 -1.01
CA LEU A 131 5.32 13.31 -2.33
C LEU A 131 5.39 12.28 -3.48
N CYS A 132 5.74 11.03 -3.17
CA CYS A 132 5.97 9.97 -4.14
C CYS A 132 4.86 8.90 -4.14
N LEU A 133 3.78 9.12 -3.38
CA LEU A 133 2.63 8.22 -3.24
C LEU A 133 1.47 8.68 -4.12
#